data_AF-A0A6B0SJK7-F1
#
_entry.id   AF-A0A6B0SJK7-F1
#
_cell.length_a   1.000
_cell.length_b   1.000
_cell.length_c   1.000
_cell.angle_alpha   90.00
_cell.angle_beta   90.00
_cell.angle_gamma   90.00
#
_symmetry.space_group_name_H-M   'P 1'
#
loop_
_entity.id
_entity.type
_entity.pdbx_description
1 polymer ?
#
loop_
_entity_poly.entity_id
_entity_poly.type
_entity_poly.pdbx_seq_one_letter_code
_entity_poly.pdbx_strand_id
1 'polypeptide(L)'
;MRSWVVGARLLLLLQLVLVLGAVRLPPCTDPRHCTDPPRYTPDWPSLDSRPLPAWFDEAKFGVFVHWGVFSVPAWGSEWFWWHWQGEKLPQYESFMKENYPPDFSYADFGPRFTARFFNPDSWADLFKAAGAK
;
A
#
# COMPACT_ATOMS: atom_id res chain seq x y z
N MET A 1 -37.00 -60.36 37.56
CA MET A 1 -35.83 -59.72 38.19
C MET A 1 -34.94 -59.13 37.09
N ARG A 2 -34.74 -57.79 37.10
CA ARG A 2 -33.52 -57.04 36.70
C ARG A 2 -33.06 -57.19 35.23
N SER A 3 -33.32 -56.33 34.23
CA SER A 3 -33.47 -54.86 34.10
C SER A 3 -32.22 -54.01 34.45
N TRP A 4 -31.02 -54.29 33.90
CA TRP A 4 -29.82 -53.48 34.20
C TRP A 4 -28.74 -53.39 33.08
N VAL A 5 -29.08 -53.36 31.78
CA VAL A 5 -28.02 -53.29 30.73
C VAL A 5 -28.05 -52.02 29.85
N VAL A 6 -29.10 -51.20 29.92
CA VAL A 6 -29.21 -49.99 29.04
C VAL A 6 -28.60 -48.73 29.67
N GLY A 7 -28.35 -48.70 30.98
CA GLY A 7 -27.92 -47.48 31.69
C GLY A 7 -26.45 -47.06 31.52
N ALA A 8 -25.55 -47.99 31.17
CA ALA A 8 -24.11 -47.71 31.21
C ALA A 8 -23.56 -47.01 29.95
N ARG A 9 -24.25 -47.10 28.80
CA ARG A 9 -23.77 -46.52 27.54
C ARG A 9 -24.21 -45.07 27.31
N LEU A 10 -25.24 -44.60 28.01
CA LEU A 10 -25.71 -43.20 27.92
C LEU A 10 -24.88 -42.25 28.81
N LEU A 11 -24.30 -42.77 29.89
CA LEU A 11 -23.44 -42.00 30.81
C LEU A 11 -22.04 -41.71 30.24
N LEU A 12 -21.47 -42.62 29.44
CA LEU A 12 -20.14 -42.44 28.85
C LEU A 12 -20.11 -41.42 27.70
N LEU A 13 -21.21 -41.25 26.97
CA LEU A 13 -21.31 -40.24 25.91
C LEU A 13 -21.56 -38.82 26.46
N LEU A 14 -22.22 -38.69 27.62
CA LEU A 14 -22.39 -37.40 28.28
C LEU A 14 -21.09 -36.87 28.92
N GLN A 15 -20.19 -37.74 29.36
CA GLN A 15 -18.89 -37.31 29.87
C GLN A 15 -17.93 -36.84 28.77
N LEU A 16 -18.08 -37.32 27.53
CA LEU A 16 -17.20 -36.92 26.43
C LEU A 16 -17.54 -35.53 25.86
N VAL A 17 -18.81 -35.12 25.89
CA VAL A 17 -19.24 -33.79 25.40
C VAL A 17 -18.83 -32.66 26.37
N LEU A 18 -18.72 -32.95 27.67
CA LEU A 18 -18.30 -31.96 28.68
C LEU A 18 -16.80 -31.63 28.64
N VAL A 19 -15.96 -32.48 28.02
CA VAL A 19 -14.50 -32.26 27.96
C VAL A 19 -14.09 -31.46 26.71
N LEU A 20 -14.91 -31.43 25.66
CA LEU A 20 -14.61 -30.66 24.43
C LEU A 20 -15.06 -29.18 24.46
N GLY A 21 -15.87 -28.77 25.45
CA GLY A 21 -16.42 -27.41 25.54
C GLY A 21 -15.56 -26.36 26.25
N ALA A 22 -14.36 -26.71 26.72
CA ALA A 22 -13.54 -25.83 27.56
C ALA A 22 -12.05 -25.81 27.18
N VAL A 23 -11.72 -25.88 25.89
CA VAL A 23 -10.43 -25.36 25.43
C VAL A 23 -10.52 -23.84 25.50
N ARG A 24 -10.33 -23.28 26.70
CA ARG A 24 -9.90 -21.88 26.82
C ARG A 24 -8.55 -21.84 26.13
N LEU A 25 -8.49 -21.18 24.98
CA LEU A 25 -7.21 -20.77 24.41
C LEU A 25 -6.43 -20.10 25.55
N PRO A 26 -5.18 -20.53 25.82
CA PRO A 26 -4.40 -19.90 26.87
C PRO A 26 -4.31 -18.39 26.53
N PRO A 27 -4.56 -17.48 27.49
CA PRO A 27 -4.20 -16.09 27.29
C PRO A 27 -2.72 -16.05 26.90
N CYS A 28 -2.34 -15.20 25.95
CA CYS A 28 -0.95 -15.07 25.52
C CYS A 28 -0.04 -14.88 26.75
N THR A 29 0.65 -15.94 27.16
CA THR A 29 1.62 -15.89 28.27
C THR A 29 3.02 -15.53 27.78
N ASP A 30 3.21 -15.29 26.47
CA ASP A 30 4.46 -14.78 25.93
C ASP A 30 4.37 -13.26 25.74
N PRO A 31 5.02 -12.46 26.62
CA PRO A 31 5.06 -11.00 26.48
C PRO A 31 5.79 -10.52 25.22
N ARG A 32 6.37 -11.42 24.41
CA ARG A 32 7.07 -11.10 23.16
C ARG A 32 6.20 -11.23 21.90
N HIS A 33 4.97 -11.72 22.00
CA HIS A 33 4.14 -12.02 20.81
C HIS A 33 2.70 -11.50 20.85
N CYS A 34 2.28 -10.80 21.91
CA CYS A 34 0.96 -10.15 21.97
C CYS A 34 1.09 -8.69 22.38
N THR A 35 1.68 -7.88 21.50
CA THR A 35 1.48 -6.44 21.46
C THR A 35 0.85 -6.13 20.12
N ASP A 36 -0.48 -6.02 20.09
CA ASP A 36 -1.10 -5.23 19.03
C ASP A 36 -0.43 -3.85 19.08
N PRO A 37 0.06 -3.32 17.95
CA PRO A 37 0.64 -1.99 17.96
C PRO A 37 -0.39 -1.01 18.53
N PRO A 38 0.04 -0.04 19.36
CA PRO A 38 -0.89 0.91 19.95
C PRO A 38 -1.74 1.51 18.84
N ARG A 39 -3.07 1.41 18.99
CA ARG A 39 -3.99 2.03 18.03
C ARG A 39 -3.85 3.54 18.17
N TYR A 40 -3.42 4.19 17.09
CA TYR A 40 -3.35 5.64 17.03
C TYR A 40 -4.76 6.25 17.03
N THR A 41 -4.91 7.33 17.79
CA THR A 41 -6.08 8.22 17.77
C THR A 41 -5.76 9.44 16.89
N PRO A 42 -6.77 10.12 16.32
CA PRO A 42 -6.56 11.24 15.40
C PRO A 42 -6.22 12.55 16.13
N ASP A 43 -5.27 12.49 17.07
CA ASP A 43 -4.74 13.64 17.82
C ASP A 43 -3.21 13.64 17.79
N TRP A 44 -2.63 14.85 17.86
CA TRP A 44 -1.18 15.03 17.74
C TRP A 44 -0.37 14.23 18.77
N PRO A 45 -0.71 14.23 20.07
CA PRO A 45 0.02 13.41 21.05
C PRO A 45 0.11 11.93 20.65
N SER A 46 -0.98 11.35 20.13
CA SER A 46 -0.99 9.97 19.66
C SER A 46 -0.14 9.78 18.39
N LEU A 47 -0.31 10.65 17.39
CA LEU A 47 0.41 10.52 16.12
C LEU A 47 1.91 10.80 16.22
N ASP A 48 2.33 11.68 17.12
CA ASP A 48 3.74 12.02 17.34
C ASP A 48 4.48 10.94 18.16
N SER A 49 3.73 10.06 18.83
CA SER A 49 4.30 8.89 19.53
C SER A 49 4.78 7.78 18.59
N ARG A 50 4.53 7.90 17.27
CA ARG A 50 4.95 6.93 16.25
C ARG A 50 6.47 6.87 16.16
N PRO A 51 7.10 5.72 16.47
CA PRO A 51 8.53 5.59 16.28
C PRO A 51 8.87 5.58 14.78
N LEU A 52 10.05 6.11 14.43
CA LEU A 52 10.62 5.94 13.10
C LEU A 52 10.87 4.43 12.87
N PRO A 53 10.31 3.80 11.82
CA PRO A 53 10.56 2.39 11.54
C PRO A 53 12.04 2.16 11.25
N ALA A 54 12.62 1.12 11.87
CA ALA A 54 14.04 0.81 11.75
C ALA A 54 14.48 0.62 10.28
N TRP A 55 13.66 -0.06 9.46
CA TRP A 55 13.97 -0.27 8.05
C TRP A 55 14.13 1.05 7.25
N PHE A 56 13.38 2.10 7.60
CA PHE A 56 13.44 3.39 6.90
C PHE A 56 14.67 4.16 7.35
N ASP A 57 14.98 4.12 8.64
CA ASP A 57 16.24 4.69 9.12
C ASP A 57 17.43 3.96 8.48
N GLU A 58 17.46 2.63 8.48
CA GLU A 58 18.54 1.81 7.92
C GLU A 58 18.71 1.91 6.40
N ALA A 59 17.65 2.23 5.65
CA ALA A 59 17.65 2.28 4.18
C ALA A 59 18.64 3.30 3.60
N LYS A 60 18.72 4.50 4.19
CA LYS A 60 19.58 5.66 3.84
C LYS A 60 19.44 6.22 2.41
N PHE A 61 19.08 5.42 1.41
CA PHE A 61 18.95 5.81 0.01
C PHE A 61 17.76 5.14 -0.66
N GLY A 62 16.93 5.93 -1.34
CA GLY A 62 15.77 5.47 -2.11
C GLY A 62 15.65 6.26 -3.41
N VAL A 63 14.90 5.70 -4.36
CA VAL A 63 14.63 6.32 -5.66
C VAL A 63 13.15 6.70 -5.74
N PHE A 64 12.88 7.94 -6.13
CA PHE A 64 11.53 8.43 -6.40
C PHE A 64 11.41 8.83 -7.86
N VAL A 65 10.30 8.48 -8.50
CA VAL A 65 10.10 8.69 -9.94
C VAL A 65 8.88 9.57 -10.17
N HIS A 66 9.10 10.72 -10.81
CA HIS A 66 8.03 11.56 -11.35
C HIS A 66 7.68 11.08 -12.76
N TRP A 67 6.65 10.26 -12.87
CA TRP A 67 6.19 9.73 -14.15
C TRP A 67 4.67 9.70 -14.21
N GLY A 68 4.11 10.28 -15.26
CA GLY A 68 2.67 10.39 -15.44
C GLY A 68 2.30 11.04 -16.76
N VAL A 69 1.07 11.53 -16.86
CA VAL A 69 0.54 12.16 -18.10
C VAL A 69 1.38 13.37 -18.53
N PHE A 70 1.94 14.13 -17.58
CA PHE A 70 2.86 15.24 -17.87
C PHE A 70 4.15 14.79 -18.59
N SER A 71 4.51 13.51 -18.53
CA SER A 71 5.67 12.96 -19.23
C SER A 71 5.40 12.73 -20.73
N VAL A 72 4.14 12.73 -21.18
CA VAL A 72 3.77 12.53 -22.59
C VAL A 72 4.33 13.61 -23.51
N PRO A 73 4.18 14.93 -23.22
CA PRO A 73 4.82 15.96 -24.05
C PRO A 73 6.35 15.96 -23.97
N ALA A 74 6.94 15.30 -22.95
CA ALA A 74 8.39 15.20 -22.74
C ALA A 74 9.12 16.56 -22.79
N TRP A 75 8.48 17.61 -22.28
CA TRP A 75 8.96 18.98 -22.36
C TRP A 75 8.68 19.74 -21.08
N GLY A 76 9.59 20.61 -20.65
CA GLY A 76 9.47 21.36 -19.41
C GLY A 76 9.63 20.48 -18.16
N SER A 77 8.63 20.47 -17.28
CA SER A 77 8.62 19.74 -16.00
C SER A 77 7.27 19.05 -15.75
N GLU A 78 7.14 18.35 -14.62
CA GLU A 78 5.87 17.79 -14.14
C GLU A 78 4.77 18.84 -13.91
N TRP A 79 5.15 20.12 -13.80
CA TRP A 79 4.25 21.27 -13.71
C TRP A 79 3.73 21.76 -15.06
N PHE A 80 3.93 21.00 -16.14
CA PHE A 80 3.57 21.38 -17.50
C PHE A 80 2.17 22.02 -17.61
N TRP A 81 1.17 21.40 -16.99
CA TRP A 81 -0.19 21.93 -17.00
C TRP A 81 -0.29 23.30 -16.34
N TRP A 82 0.34 23.50 -15.19
CA TRP A 82 0.31 24.77 -14.46
C TRP A 82 1.01 25.87 -15.27
N HIS A 83 2.18 25.59 -15.82
CA HIS A 83 2.92 26.57 -16.63
C HIS A 83 2.19 26.93 -17.92
N TRP A 84 1.46 25.98 -18.52
CA TRP A 84 0.69 26.22 -19.72
C TRP A 84 -0.67 26.89 -19.46
N GLN A 85 -1.48 26.38 -18.52
CA GLN A 85 -2.87 26.80 -18.31
C GLN A 85 -3.04 27.78 -17.14
N GLY A 86 -2.26 27.63 -16.07
CA GLY A 86 -2.30 28.49 -14.90
C GLY A 86 -1.54 29.80 -15.13
N GLU A 87 -0.22 29.70 -15.34
CA GLU A 87 0.67 30.85 -15.53
C GLU A 87 0.67 31.38 -16.97
N LYS A 88 0.36 30.53 -17.95
CA LYS A 88 0.36 30.87 -19.38
C LYS A 88 1.70 31.41 -19.85
N LEU A 89 2.77 30.71 -19.49
CA LEU A 89 4.12 31.07 -19.88
C LEU A 89 4.26 30.99 -21.42
N PRO A 90 4.78 32.03 -22.10
CA PRO A 90 4.80 32.10 -23.57
C PRO A 90 5.44 30.89 -24.25
N GLN A 91 6.52 30.35 -23.68
CA GLN A 91 7.23 29.20 -24.22
C GLN A 91 6.38 27.91 -24.20
N TYR A 92 5.51 27.73 -23.20
CA TYR A 92 4.60 26.59 -23.13
C TYR A 92 3.46 26.73 -24.13
N GLU A 93 2.92 27.95 -24.30
CA GLU A 93 1.91 28.20 -25.32
C GLU A 93 2.45 27.99 -26.74
N SER A 94 3.64 28.49 -27.05
CA SER A 94 4.28 28.29 -28.36
C SER A 94 4.53 26.81 -28.63
N PHE A 95 5.10 26.08 -27.66
CA PHE A 95 5.30 24.64 -27.77
C PHE A 95 3.99 23.91 -28.09
N MET A 96 2.89 24.25 -27.40
CA MET A 96 1.60 23.61 -27.65
C MET A 96 1.04 23.96 -29.03
N LYS A 97 1.13 25.22 -29.47
CA LYS A 97 0.69 25.68 -30.81
C LYS A 97 1.48 25.02 -31.95
N GLU A 98 2.76 24.74 -31.74
CA GLU A 98 3.64 24.16 -32.75
C GLU A 98 3.53 22.64 -32.87
N ASN A 99 3.20 21.94 -31.78
CA ASN A 99 3.29 20.47 -31.71
C ASN A 99 1.93 19.76 -31.61
N TYR A 100 0.84 20.47 -31.33
CA TYR A 100 -0.49 19.88 -31.11
C TYR A 100 -1.56 20.61 -31.93
N PRO A 101 -2.65 19.91 -32.31
CA PRO A 101 -3.73 20.54 -33.06
C PRO A 101 -4.41 21.67 -32.27
N PRO A 102 -5.11 22.58 -32.96
CA PRO A 102 -5.97 23.54 -32.27
C PRO A 102 -6.98 22.81 -31.37
N ASP A 103 -7.38 23.46 -30.28
CA ASP A 103 -8.30 22.95 -29.25
C ASP A 103 -7.79 21.74 -28.45
N PHE A 104 -6.51 21.37 -28.59
CA PHE A 104 -5.91 20.34 -27.75
C PHE A 104 -5.92 20.75 -26.28
N SER A 105 -6.43 19.88 -25.42
CA SER A 105 -6.48 20.04 -23.97
C SER A 105 -5.46 19.14 -23.28
N TYR A 106 -5.14 19.45 -22.03
CA TYR A 106 -4.23 18.59 -21.25
C TYR A 106 -4.79 17.18 -21.02
N ALA A 107 -6.13 17.02 -20.95
CA ALA A 107 -6.75 15.72 -20.80
C ALA A 107 -6.52 14.80 -22.01
N ASP A 108 -6.29 15.37 -23.19
CA ASP A 108 -6.04 14.63 -24.43
C ASP A 108 -4.67 13.90 -24.41
N PHE A 109 -3.79 14.23 -23.47
CA PHE A 109 -2.59 13.44 -23.19
C PHE A 109 -2.89 12.10 -22.49
N GLY A 110 -4.01 11.99 -21.77
CA GLY A 110 -4.36 10.79 -20.99
C GLY A 110 -4.33 9.50 -21.83
N PRO A 111 -5.07 9.42 -22.95
CA PRO A 111 -5.04 8.25 -23.82
C PRO A 111 -3.68 7.97 -24.48
N ARG A 112 -2.80 8.98 -24.54
CA ARG A 112 -1.45 8.87 -25.14
C ARG A 112 -0.41 8.34 -24.14
N PHE A 113 -0.70 8.41 -22.84
CA PHE A 113 0.13 7.82 -21.79
C PHE A 113 -0.04 6.29 -21.75
N THR A 114 0.52 5.61 -22.77
CA THR A 114 0.30 4.17 -22.97
C THR A 114 1.25 3.27 -22.20
N ALA A 115 2.37 3.81 -21.71
CA ALA A 115 3.42 3.03 -21.04
C ALA A 115 3.88 1.79 -21.84
N ARG A 116 3.85 1.84 -23.18
CA ARG A 116 4.00 0.66 -24.06
C ARG A 116 5.28 -0.17 -23.82
N PHE A 117 6.36 0.47 -23.40
CA PHE A 117 7.65 -0.17 -23.14
C PHE A 117 7.97 -0.28 -21.64
N PHE A 118 6.99 -0.07 -20.77
CA PHE A 118 7.19 -0.18 -19.33
C PHE A 118 7.40 -1.63 -18.92
N ASN A 119 8.55 -1.90 -18.29
CA ASN A 119 8.85 -3.17 -17.65
C ASN A 119 9.20 -2.90 -16.17
N PRO A 120 8.31 -3.24 -15.22
CA PRO A 120 8.54 -2.98 -13.80
C PRO A 120 9.72 -3.78 -13.25
N ASP A 121 9.98 -5.00 -13.73
CA ASP A 121 11.08 -5.84 -13.24
C ASP A 121 12.43 -5.22 -13.61
N SER A 122 12.57 -4.72 -14.85
CA SER A 122 13.80 -4.04 -15.27
C SER A 122 14.06 -2.77 -14.47
N TRP A 123 13.01 -2.05 -14.05
CA TRP A 123 13.15 -0.88 -13.19
C TRP A 123 13.56 -1.29 -11.77
N ALA A 124 12.92 -2.30 -11.20
CA ALA A 124 13.26 -2.81 -9.87
C ALA A 124 14.71 -3.33 -9.81
N ASP A 125 15.13 -4.08 -10.83
CA ASP A 125 16.51 -4.56 -10.96
C ASP A 125 17.51 -3.40 -11.05
N LEU A 126 17.18 -2.37 -11.83
CA LEU A 126 18.01 -1.16 -11.94
C LEU A 126 18.11 -0.42 -10.60
N PHE A 127 17.00 -0.20 -9.89
CA PHE A 127 17.00 0.52 -8.61
C PHE A 127 17.76 -0.27 -7.54
N LYS A 128 17.60 -1.59 -7.51
CA LYS A 128 18.36 -2.48 -6.65
C LYS A 128 19.86 -2.42 -6.98
N ALA A 129 20.22 -2.43 -8.27
CA ALA A 129 21.61 -2.31 -8.70
C ALA A 129 22.22 -0.93 -8.35
N ALA A 130 21.42 0.12 -8.33
CA ALA A 130 21.81 1.45 -7.85
C ALA A 130 21.98 1.52 -6.31
N GLY A 131 21.62 0.46 -5.58
CA GLY A 131 21.74 0.37 -4.12
C GLY A 131 20.55 0.94 -3.35
N ALA A 132 19.44 1.26 -4.02
CA ALA A 132 18.23 1.73 -3.35
C ALA A 132 17.61 0.65 -2.46
N LYS A 133 16.94 1.08 -1.38
CA LYS A 133 16.29 0.22 -0.38
C LYS A 133 14.81 0.54 -0.24
#